data_AF-A0A377FW94-F1
#
_entry.id   AF-A0A377FW94-F1
#
_cell.length_a   1.000
_cell.length_b   1.000
_cell.length_c   1.000
_cell.angle_alpha   90.00
_cell.angle_beta   90.00
_cell.angle_gamma   90.00
#
_symmetry.space_group_name_H-M   'P 1'
#
loop_
_entity.id
_entity.type
_entity.pdbx_description
1 polymer ?
#
loop_
_entity_poly.entity_id
_entity_poly.type
_entity_poly.pdbx_seq_one_letter_code
_entity_poly.pdbx_strand_id
1 'polypeptide(L)' 'MYLFDLLVGLTVFGYASYTLYRFTQKAKSGKCATCELESTCTTTCDATDWDAIIKQALQSDRTK' A
#
# COMPACT_ATOMS: atom_id res chain seq x y z
N MET A 1 -40.95 -4.87 8.21
CA MET A 1 -40.30 -3.80 7.43
C MET A 1 -39.10 -3.24 8.22
N TYR A 2 -38.11 -4.09 8.54
CA TYR A 2 -36.92 -3.73 9.35
C TYR A 2 -35.69 -4.51 8.87
N LEU A 3 -35.93 -5.74 8.37
CA LEU A 3 -34.93 -6.53 7.66
C LEU A 3 -34.31 -5.81 6.45
N PHE A 4 -35.06 -4.95 5.76
CA PHE A 4 -34.54 -4.20 4.61
C PHE A 4 -33.50 -3.16 5.04
N ASP A 5 -33.82 -2.33 6.03
CA ASP A 5 -32.90 -1.33 6.56
C ASP A 5 -31.64 -1.98 7.16
N LEU A 6 -31.81 -3.12 7.83
CA LEU A 6 -30.70 -3.86 8.43
C LEU A 6 -29.81 -4.51 7.36
N LEU A 7 -30.39 -5.03 6.28
CA LEU A 7 -29.65 -5.55 5.12
C LEU A 7 -28.84 -4.46 4.43
N VAL A 8 -29.46 -3.33 4.13
CA VAL A 8 -28.80 -2.21 3.45
C VAL A 8 -27.64 -1.67 4.31
N GLY A 9 -27.85 -1.52 5.61
CA GLY A 9 -26.79 -1.13 6.54
C GLY A 9 -25.62 -2.12 6.54
N LEU A 10 -25.90 -3.41 6.69
CA LEU A 10 -24.86 -4.46 6.70
C LEU A 10 -24.09 -4.55 5.38
N THR A 11 -24.76 -4.39 4.24
CA THR A 11 -24.08 -4.44 2.94
C THR A 11 -23.13 -3.26 2.76
N VAL A 12 -23.54 -2.03 3.10
CA VAL A 12 -22.69 -0.84 2.96
C VAL A 12 -21.52 -0.90 3.94
N PHE A 13 -21.80 -1.08 5.24
CA PHE A 13 -20.75 -1.12 6.26
C PHE A 13 -19.85 -2.35 6.13
N GLY A 14 -20.42 -3.50 5.76
CA GLY A 14 -19.67 -4.73 5.51
C GLY A 14 -18.71 -4.57 4.33
N TYR A 15 -19.17 -3.97 3.22
CA TYR A 15 -18.31 -3.73 2.06
C TYR A 15 -17.21 -2.70 2.35
N ALA A 16 -17.55 -1.60 3.03
CA ALA A 16 -16.56 -0.61 3.45
C ALA A 16 -15.50 -1.22 4.38
N SER A 17 -15.91 -2.07 5.33
CA SER A 17 -14.98 -2.76 6.23
C SER A 17 -14.10 -3.77 5.48
N TYR A 18 -14.67 -4.53 4.56
CA TYR A 18 -13.95 -5.51 3.74
C TYR A 18 -12.89 -4.85 2.85
N THR A 19 -13.25 -3.75 2.19
CA THR A 19 -12.30 -3.00 1.36
C THR A 19 -11.16 -2.46 2.21
N LEU A 20 -11.45 -1.83 3.36
CA LEU A 20 -10.43 -1.33 4.28
C LEU A 20 -9.52 -2.45 4.80
N TYR A 21 -10.06 -3.63 5.12
CA TYR A 21 -9.27 -4.81 5.50
C TYR A 21 -8.35 -5.32 4.38
N ARG A 22 -8.85 -5.39 3.14
CA ARG A 22 -8.04 -5.78 1.97
C ARG A 22 -6.94 -4.76 1.69
N PHE A 23 -7.26 -3.47 1.76
CA PHE A 23 -6.30 -2.39 1.52
C PHE A 23 -5.25 -2.32 2.62
N THR A 24 -5.61 -2.50 3.89
CA THR A 24 -4.64 -2.56 4.99
C THR A 24 -3.75 -3.80 4.90
N GLN A 25 -4.25 -4.95 4.45
CA GLN A 25 -3.38 -6.09 4.12
C GLN A 25 -2.43 -5.79 2.95
N LYS A 26 -2.87 -5.10 1.89
CA LYS A 26 -1.97 -4.62 0.83
C LYS A 26 -0.94 -3.61 1.35
N ALA A 27 -1.36 -2.71 2.24
CA ALA A 27 -0.48 -1.72 2.83
C ALA A 27 0.58 -2.38 3.73
N LYS A 28 0.24 -3.47 4.42
CA LYS A 28 1.21 -4.29 5.17
C LYS A 28 2.24 -4.98 4.29
N SER A 29 1.90 -5.30 3.04
CA SER A 29 2.87 -5.81 2.04
C SER A 29 3.90 -4.75 1.58
N GLY A 30 3.81 -3.51 2.06
CA GLY A 30 4.84 -2.48 1.88
C GLY A 30 4.91 -1.89 0.48
N LYS A 31 6.02 -1.21 0.17
CA LYS A 31 6.27 -0.50 -1.10
C LYS A 31 6.18 -1.38 -2.35
N CYS A 32 6.32 -2.70 -2.20
CA CYS A 32 6.26 -3.64 -3.31
C CYS A 32 4.87 -4.17 -3.64
N ALA A 33 3.85 -3.86 -2.83
CA ALA A 33 2.46 -4.26 -3.10
C ALA A 33 1.83 -3.59 -4.33
N THR A 34 2.44 -2.50 -4.82
CA THR A 34 2.07 -1.85 -6.09
C THR A 34 2.90 -2.34 -7.28
N CYS A 35 3.91 -3.18 -7.04
CA CYS A 35 4.81 -3.65 -8.07
C CYS A 35 4.22 -4.93 -8.69
N GLU A 36 4.03 -4.93 -10.00
CA GLU A 36 3.58 -6.10 -10.77
C GLU A 36 4.55 -7.31 -10.65
N LEU A 37 5.80 -7.06 -10.24
CA LEU A 37 6.85 -8.06 -10.04
C LEU A 37 6.95 -8.58 -8.60
N GLU A 38 6.00 -8.27 -7.70
CA GLU A 38 6.01 -8.71 -6.29
C GLU A 38 6.35 -10.20 -6.13
N SER A 39 5.79 -11.07 -6.98
CA SER A 39 5.96 -12.52 -6.89
C SER A 39 7.35 -13.04 -7.25
N THR A 40 8.15 -12.26 -7.97
CA THR A 40 9.46 -12.68 -8.50
C THR A 40 10.60 -11.87 -7.87
N CYS A 41 10.27 -10.84 -7.09
CA CYS A 41 11.26 -9.96 -6.48
C CYS A 41 11.93 -10.66 -5.28
N THR A 42 13.17 -11.11 -5.46
CA THR A 42 13.99 -11.73 -4.39
C THR A 42 14.62 -10.70 -3.45
N THR A 43 14.50 -9.40 -3.77
CA THR A 43 15.06 -8.28 -3.01
C THR A 43 14.09 -7.76 -1.95
N THR A 44 14.59 -7.55 -0.74
CA THR A 44 13.83 -6.93 0.36
C THR A 44 13.51 -5.48 0.05
N CYS A 45 12.23 -5.17 -0.17
CA CYS A 45 11.72 -3.83 -0.46
C CYS A 45 11.74 -2.85 0.74
N ASP A 46 12.51 -3.19 1.77
CA ASP A 46 12.79 -2.40 2.96
C ASP A 46 14.07 -1.56 2.79
N ALA A 47 14.96 -1.94 1.87
CA ALA A 47 16.27 -1.32 1.71
C ALA A 47 16.24 -0.11 0.76
N THR A 48 15.48 0.92 1.10
CA THR A 48 15.79 2.27 0.62
C THR A 48 15.87 3.20 1.81
N ASP A 49 17.09 3.32 2.33
CA ASP A 49 17.51 4.41 3.19
C ASP A 49 17.40 5.70 2.36
N TRP A 50 16.30 6.43 2.56
CA TRP A 50 16.02 7.67 1.83
C TRP A 50 17.09 8.72 2.12
N ASP A 51 17.76 8.68 3.28
CA ASP A 51 18.88 9.55 3.60
C ASP A 51 20.10 9.27 2.72
N ALA A 52 20.35 8.01 2.34
CA ALA A 52 21.39 7.64 1.37
C ALA A 52 21.05 8.10 -0.06
N ILE A 53 19.78 7.99 -0.48
CA ILE A 53 19.33 8.42 -1.82
C ILE A 53 19.30 9.96 -1.92
N ILE A 54 18.89 10.67 -0.88
CA ILE A 54 18.92 12.15 -0.83
C ILE A 54 20.36 12.65 -0.97
N LYS A 55 21.34 11.98 -0.32
CA LYS A 55 22.76 12.31 -0.51
C LYS A 55 23.26 12.05 -1.94
N GLN A 56 22.77 11.01 -2.61
CA GLN A 56 23.08 10.76 -4.03
C GLN A 56 22.46 11.82 -4.95
N ALA A 57 21.21 12.20 -4.72
CA ALA A 57 20.54 13.25 -5.50
C ALA A 57 21.19 14.63 -5.31
N LEU A 58 21.57 14.99 -4.07
CA LEU A 58 22.31 16.22 -3.78
C LEU A 58 23.70 16.27 -4.43
N GLN A 59 24.32 15.12 -4.72
CA GLN A 59 25.58 15.09 -5.46
C GLN A 59 25.39 15.22 -6.98
N SER A 60 24.24 14.78 -7.53
CA SER A 60 23.94 14.93 -8.96
C SER A 60 23.68 16.38 -9.39
N ASP A 61 23.27 17.28 -8.48
CA ASP A 61 23.17 18.72 -8.74
C ASP A 61 24.53 19.44 -8.68
N ARG A 62 25.58 18.82 -8.10
CA ARG A 62 26.92 19.44 -7.98
C ARG A 62 27.76 19.36 -9.27
N THR A 63 27.42 18.47 -10.20
CA THR A 63 28.18 18.23 -11.44
C THR A 63 27.57 18.86 -12.69
N LYS A 64 26.70 19.87 -12.53
CA LYS A 64 26.29 20.76 -13.61
C LYS A 64 26.88 22.16 -13.44
#